data_AF-A0A6G0XSI9-F1
#
_entry.id   AF-A0A6G0XSI9-F1
#
_cell.length_a   1.000
_cell.length_b   1.000
_cell.length_c   1.000
_cell.angle_alpha   90.00
_cell.angle_beta   90.00
_cell.angle_gamma   90.00
#
_symmetry.space_group_name_H-M   'P 1'
#
loop_
_entity.id
_entity.type
_entity.pdbx_description
1 polymer ?
#
loop_
_entity_poly.entity_id
_entity_poly.type
_entity_poly.pdbx_seq_one_letter_code
_entity_poly.pdbx_strand_id
1 'polypeptide(L)'
;MRPTSAPSARHTSISQAYLKQAAHIKRSRERAFATELFQEKADFEKKIALKINQGNKLMRRLNIPKSFQPARSRDDFLMVRVLDPPLDRLIPADTFHILFHLTSANSSSSGHVGDDDEGHEPPKASKIATARLQSKKDIQDGLRMVLKSTIELTAILQEQLFELQRKGWNASN
;
A
#
# COMPACT_ATOMS: atom_id res chain seq x y z
N MET A 1 44.43 12.14 -45.26
CA MET A 1 44.86 11.25 -44.15
C MET A 1 44.35 11.85 -42.84
N ARG A 2 43.75 11.04 -41.97
CA ARG A 2 43.27 11.45 -40.63
C ARG A 2 44.40 11.35 -39.61
N PRO A 3 44.42 12.19 -38.57
CA PRO A 3 44.80 11.76 -37.24
C PRO A 3 43.54 11.75 -36.36
N THR A 4 42.94 10.58 -36.16
CA THR A 4 42.07 10.36 -35.01
C THR A 4 42.97 10.16 -33.81
N SER A 5 43.19 11.22 -33.04
CA SER A 5 43.90 11.17 -31.77
C SER A 5 43.22 10.15 -30.83
N ALA A 6 43.94 9.10 -30.47
CA ALA A 6 43.47 8.11 -29.51
C ALA A 6 43.24 8.78 -28.13
N PRO A 7 42.17 8.43 -27.40
CA PRO A 7 41.90 9.00 -26.10
C PRO A 7 43.02 8.65 -25.12
N SER A 8 43.48 9.64 -24.35
CA SER A 8 44.55 9.51 -23.36
C SER A 8 44.23 8.42 -22.32
N ALA A 9 45.17 7.49 -22.10
CA ALA A 9 45.02 6.35 -21.19
C ALA A 9 44.67 6.72 -19.73
N ARG A 10 44.98 7.95 -19.30
CA ARG A 10 44.59 8.48 -17.97
C ARG A 10 43.10 8.83 -17.89
N HIS A 11 42.50 9.31 -18.98
CA HIS A 11 41.05 9.59 -19.01
C HIS A 11 40.22 8.31 -19.02
N THR A 12 40.73 7.24 -19.64
CA THR A 12 40.07 5.92 -19.64
C THR A 12 40.13 5.21 -18.28
N SER A 13 41.17 5.41 -17.48
CA SER A 13 41.27 4.81 -16.15
C SER A 13 40.37 5.51 -15.12
N ILE A 14 40.27 6.84 -15.18
CA ILE A 14 39.36 7.63 -14.33
C ILE A 14 37.90 7.29 -14.65
N SER A 15 37.54 7.20 -15.93
CA SER A 15 36.18 6.80 -16.33
C SER A 15 35.87 5.35 -15.94
N GLN A 16 36.84 4.43 -16.02
CA GLN A 16 36.68 3.05 -15.57
C GLN A 16 36.52 2.94 -14.04
N ALA A 17 37.27 3.72 -13.25
CA ALA A 17 37.13 3.76 -11.80
C ALA A 17 35.75 4.32 -11.39
N TYR A 18 35.31 5.40 -12.04
CA TYR A 18 33.97 5.95 -11.83
C TYR A 18 32.88 4.93 -12.16
N LEU A 19 32.96 4.24 -13.30
CA LEU A 19 32.00 3.21 -13.69
C LEU A 19 31.96 2.05 -12.69
N LYS A 20 33.13 1.60 -12.19
CA LYS A 20 33.20 0.56 -11.15
C LYS A 20 32.56 1.03 -9.84
N GLN A 21 32.82 2.27 -9.43
CA GLN A 21 32.22 2.86 -8.23
C GLN A 21 30.71 3.03 -8.38
N ALA A 22 30.23 3.53 -9.52
CA ALA A 22 28.80 3.65 -9.82
C ALA A 22 28.11 2.28 -9.82
N ALA A 23 28.74 1.26 -10.41
CA ALA A 23 28.22 -0.11 -10.39
C ALA A 23 28.19 -0.71 -8.98
N HIS A 24 29.19 -0.41 -8.14
CA HIS A 24 29.21 -0.83 -6.74
C HIS A 24 28.10 -0.14 -5.93
N ILE A 25 27.92 1.18 -6.11
CA ILE A 25 26.83 1.94 -5.48
C ILE A 25 25.48 1.36 -5.89
N LYS A 26 25.27 1.08 -7.19
CA LYS A 26 24.04 0.48 -7.70
C LYS A 26 23.78 -0.89 -7.05
N ARG A 27 24.76 -1.79 -7.06
CA ARG A 27 24.65 -3.12 -6.41
C ARG A 27 24.38 -3.02 -4.91
N SER A 28 25.02 -2.06 -4.23
CA SER A 28 24.79 -1.84 -2.79
C SER A 28 23.35 -1.40 -2.51
N ARG A 29 22.79 -0.52 -3.33
CA ARG A 29 21.39 -0.06 -3.22
C ARG A 29 20.41 -1.18 -3.52
N GLU A 30 20.65 -1.95 -4.58
CA GLU A 30 19.82 -3.11 -4.92
C GLU A 30 19.81 -4.16 -3.79
N ARG A 31 20.97 -4.42 -3.17
CA ARG A 31 21.06 -5.34 -2.03
C ARG A 31 20.31 -4.82 -0.80
N ALA A 32 20.42 -3.52 -0.50
CA ALA A 32 19.69 -2.90 0.60
C ALA A 32 18.17 -3.02 0.38
N PHE A 33 17.70 -2.68 -0.83
CA PHE A 33 16.29 -2.81 -1.20
C PHE A 33 15.78 -4.25 -1.10
N ALA A 34 16.55 -5.23 -1.59
CA ALA A 34 16.19 -6.64 -1.46
C ALA A 34 16.03 -7.06 0.02
N THR A 35 16.93 -6.58 0.89
CA THR A 35 16.89 -6.89 2.33
C THR A 35 15.66 -6.29 2.99
N GLU A 36 15.34 -5.03 2.67
CA GLU A 36 14.12 -4.35 3.12
C GLU A 36 12.86 -5.09 2.67
N LEU A 37 12.80 -5.51 1.40
CA LEU A 37 11.67 -6.26 0.84
C LEU A 37 11.45 -7.61 1.54
N PHE A 38 12.53 -8.35 1.84
CA PHE A 38 12.41 -9.60 2.60
C PHE A 38 11.95 -9.37 4.03
N GLN A 39 12.41 -8.30 4.67
CA GLN A 39 11.97 -7.94 6.01
C GLN A 39 10.49 -7.55 6.02
N GLU A 40 10.05 -6.73 5.06
CA GLU A 40 8.65 -6.36 4.91
C GLU A 40 7.75 -7.58 4.67
N LYS A 41 8.17 -8.52 3.80
CA LYS A 41 7.48 -9.79 3.60
C LYS A 41 7.35 -10.58 4.90
N ALA A 42 8.45 -10.73 5.65
CA ALA A 42 8.44 -11.48 6.91
C ALA A 42 7.52 -10.82 7.96
N ASP A 43 7.51 -9.50 8.04
CA ASP A 43 6.65 -8.77 8.98
C ASP A 43 5.18 -8.81 8.56
N PHE A 44 4.90 -8.80 7.26
CA PHE A 44 3.56 -9.01 6.75
C PHE A 44 3.05 -10.42 7.09
N GLU A 45 3.86 -11.46 6.90
CA GLU A 45 3.51 -12.84 7.25
C GLU A 45 3.18 -12.99 8.75
N LYS A 46 3.99 -12.40 9.64
CA LYS A 46 3.72 -12.36 11.08
C LYS A 46 2.40 -11.65 11.38
N LYS A 47 2.14 -10.51 10.73
CA LYS A 47 0.91 -9.73 10.91
C LYS A 47 -0.34 -10.54 10.52
N ILE A 48 -0.26 -11.29 9.44
CA ILE A 48 -1.36 -12.17 9.00
C ILE A 48 -1.56 -13.33 9.98
N ALA A 49 -0.49 -13.96 10.46
CA ALA A 49 -0.59 -15.02 11.47
C ALA A 49 -1.27 -14.54 12.77
N LEU A 50 -0.92 -13.34 13.24
CA LEU A 50 -1.58 -12.73 14.40
C LEU A 50 -3.08 -12.48 14.16
N LYS A 51 -3.45 -11.99 12.98
CA LYS A 51 -4.86 -11.76 12.62
C LYS A 51 -5.66 -13.05 12.47
N ILE A 52 -5.05 -14.11 11.95
CA ILE A 52 -5.63 -15.46 11.93
C ILE A 52 -5.97 -15.91 13.36
N ASN A 53 -5.02 -15.77 14.29
CA ASN A 53 -5.23 -16.14 15.69
C ASN A 53 -6.33 -15.32 16.35
N GLN A 54 -6.35 -14.00 16.11
CA GLN A 54 -7.41 -13.10 16.60
C GLN A 54 -8.78 -13.50 16.02
N GLY A 55 -8.85 -13.75 14.71
CA GLY A 55 -10.06 -14.17 14.02
C GLY A 55 -10.61 -15.49 14.55
N ASN A 56 -9.75 -16.50 14.73
CA ASN A 56 -10.13 -17.79 15.30
C ASN A 56 -10.62 -17.68 16.75
N LYS A 57 -10.03 -16.79 17.55
CA LYS A 57 -10.51 -16.51 18.91
C LYS A 57 -11.90 -15.88 18.88
N LEU A 58 -12.14 -14.94 17.96
CA LEU A 58 -13.44 -14.30 17.78
C LEU A 58 -14.51 -15.30 17.32
N MET A 59 -14.23 -16.12 16.30
CA MET A 59 -15.20 -17.10 15.78
C MET A 59 -15.62 -18.10 16.85
N ARG A 60 -14.66 -18.60 17.64
CA ARG A 60 -14.95 -19.46 18.80
C ARG A 60 -15.85 -18.79 19.83
N ARG A 61 -15.60 -17.51 20.16
CA ARG A 61 -16.42 -16.75 21.10
C ARG A 61 -17.85 -16.56 20.60
N LEU A 62 -18.01 -16.37 19.28
CA LEU A 62 -19.31 -16.18 18.65
C LEU A 62 -20.01 -17.52 18.31
N ASN A 63 -19.40 -18.65 18.65
CA ASN A 63 -19.87 -20.00 18.29
C ASN A 63 -20.14 -20.18 16.78
N ILE A 64 -19.37 -19.48 15.95
CA ILE A 64 -19.44 -19.61 14.49
C ILE A 64 -18.46 -20.73 14.11
N PRO A 65 -18.90 -21.78 13.39
CA PRO A 65 -18.05 -22.92 13.00
C PRO A 65 -17.12 -22.55 11.83
N LYS A 66 -16.41 -21.44 11.96
CA LYS A 66 -15.50 -20.87 10.96
C LYS A 66 -14.11 -20.73 11.54
N SER A 67 -13.09 -21.13 10.80
CA SER A 67 -11.70 -20.96 11.20
C SER A 67 -10.79 -20.58 10.03
N PHE A 68 -9.62 -20.05 10.37
CA PHE A 68 -8.63 -19.53 9.45
C PHE A 68 -7.31 -20.24 9.71
N GLN A 69 -6.60 -20.60 8.65
CA GLN A 69 -5.30 -21.25 8.71
C GLN A 69 -4.32 -20.62 7.70
N PRO A 70 -3.03 -20.53 8.03
CA PRO A 70 -2.03 -20.09 7.07
C PRO A 70 -1.91 -21.10 5.93
N ALA A 71 -1.77 -20.60 4.71
CA ALA A 71 -1.59 -21.40 3.51
C ALA A 71 -0.61 -20.72 2.55
N ARG A 72 -0.15 -21.47 1.54
CA ARG A 72 0.70 -20.96 0.45
C ARG A 72 0.07 -21.32 -0.89
N SER A 73 0.21 -20.42 -1.86
CA SER A 73 -0.04 -20.72 -3.26
C SER A 73 1.08 -21.60 -3.83
N ARG A 74 0.89 -22.11 -5.06
CA ARG A 74 1.93 -22.83 -5.82
C ARG A 74 3.20 -21.99 -5.98
N ASP A 75 3.04 -20.68 -6.13
CA ASP A 75 4.14 -19.74 -6.37
C ASP A 75 4.62 -19.06 -5.06
N ASP A 76 4.44 -19.72 -3.90
CA ASP A 76 4.82 -19.26 -2.55
C ASP A 76 4.15 -17.95 -2.04
N PHE A 77 3.13 -17.47 -2.74
CA PHE A 77 2.31 -16.36 -2.23
C PHE A 77 1.57 -16.75 -0.96
N LEU A 78 1.53 -15.83 0.01
CA LEU A 78 0.84 -16.02 1.27
C LEU A 78 -0.68 -16.03 1.05
N MET A 79 -1.30 -17.14 1.46
CA MET A 79 -2.74 -17.36 1.38
C MET A 79 -3.30 -17.64 2.77
N VAL A 80 -4.61 -17.51 2.92
CA VAL A 80 -5.35 -17.91 4.10
C VAL A 80 -6.40 -18.92 3.69
N ARG A 81 -6.33 -20.12 4.26
CA ARG A 81 -7.39 -21.12 4.13
C ARG A 81 -8.50 -20.74 5.12
N VAL A 82 -9.70 -20.60 4.61
CA VAL A 82 -10.91 -20.32 5.37
C VAL A 82 -11.72 -21.61 5.38
N LEU A 83 -11.85 -22.21 6.57
CA LEU A 83 -12.71 -23.36 6.80
C LEU A 83 -14.05 -22.83 7.27
N ASP A 84 -15.06 -22.93 6.42
CA ASP A 84 -16.39 -22.30 6.58
C ASP A 84 -17.43 -23.26 5.98
N PRO A 85 -17.89 -24.28 6.74
CA PRO A 85 -18.72 -25.34 6.21
C PRO A 85 -19.96 -24.81 5.49
N PRO A 86 -20.30 -25.32 4.29
CA PRO A 86 -19.74 -26.53 3.67
C PRO A 86 -18.51 -26.31 2.77
N LEU A 87 -17.99 -25.07 2.66
CA LEU A 87 -16.98 -24.72 1.65
C LEU A 87 -15.67 -24.23 2.27
N ASP A 88 -14.64 -25.03 2.08
CA ASP A 88 -13.26 -24.59 2.28
C ASP A 88 -12.81 -23.75 1.10
N ARG A 89 -12.28 -22.55 1.37
CA ARG A 89 -11.76 -21.65 0.34
C ARG A 89 -10.39 -21.10 0.69
N LEU A 90 -9.58 -20.84 -0.34
CA LEU A 90 -8.32 -20.13 -0.21
C LEU A 90 -8.53 -18.68 -0.65
N ILE A 91 -8.07 -17.73 0.17
CA ILE A 91 -8.09 -16.31 -0.17
C ILE A 91 -6.68 -15.73 -0.05
N PRO A 92 -6.33 -14.71 -0.86
CA PRO A 92 -5.09 -13.98 -0.68
C PRO A 92 -5.00 -13.33 0.70
N ALA A 93 -3.80 -13.26 1.26
CA ALA A 93 -3.58 -12.65 2.57
C ALA A 93 -4.01 -11.18 2.64
N ASP A 94 -3.85 -10.41 1.56
CA ASP A 94 -4.28 -9.01 1.47
C ASP A 94 -5.80 -8.89 1.57
N THR A 95 -6.52 -9.77 0.86
CA THR A 95 -7.98 -9.84 0.93
C THR A 95 -8.43 -10.17 2.35
N PHE A 96 -7.78 -11.15 3.00
CA PHE A 96 -8.05 -11.46 4.41
C PHE A 96 -7.77 -10.26 5.33
N HIS A 97 -6.67 -9.55 5.12
CA HIS A 97 -6.26 -8.40 5.93
C HIS A 97 -7.28 -7.27 5.91
N ILE A 98 -7.82 -6.97 4.72
CA ILE A 98 -8.85 -5.95 4.52
C ILE A 98 -10.15 -6.38 5.18
N LEU A 99 -10.62 -7.61 4.90
CA LEU A 99 -11.87 -8.13 5.46
C LEU A 99 -11.83 -8.19 7.00
N PHE A 100 -10.70 -8.62 7.57
CA PHE A 100 -10.52 -8.67 9.00
C PHE A 100 -10.69 -7.29 9.64
N HIS A 101 -10.06 -6.24 9.09
CA HIS A 101 -10.20 -4.88 9.62
C HIS A 101 -11.64 -4.37 9.56
N LEU A 102 -12.36 -4.62 8.46
CA LEU A 102 -13.77 -4.24 8.34
C LEU A 102 -14.64 -4.92 9.41
N THR A 103 -14.41 -6.21 9.65
CA THR A 103 -15.15 -6.94 10.70
C THR A 103 -14.82 -6.45 12.11
N SER A 104 -13.55 -6.14 12.39
CA SER A 104 -13.15 -5.61 13.71
C SER A 104 -13.69 -4.20 13.96
N ALA A 105 -13.68 -3.31 12.96
CA ALA A 105 -14.20 -1.95 13.09
C ALA A 105 -15.70 -1.91 13.41
N ASN A 106 -16.49 -2.83 12.82
CA ASN A 106 -17.93 -2.93 13.09
C ASN A 106 -18.23 -3.51 14.48
N SER A 107 -17.33 -4.31 15.06
CA SER A 107 -17.51 -4.86 16.41
C SER A 107 -17.24 -3.83 17.52
N SER A 108 -16.43 -2.80 17.25
CA SER A 108 -16.13 -1.72 18.20
C SER A 108 -17.22 -0.64 18.30
N SER A 109 -18.23 -0.64 17.43
CA SER A 109 -19.33 0.34 17.46
C SER A 109 -20.59 -0.14 18.20
N SER A 110 -20.56 -1.33 18.81
CA SER A 110 -21.74 -1.96 19.44
C SER A 110 -21.50 -2.36 20.91
N GLY A 111 -20.87 -1.49 21.70
CA GLY A 111 -20.73 -1.67 23.15
C GLY A 111 -21.00 -0.37 23.90
N HIS A 112 -22.22 -0.22 24.43
CA HIS A 112 -22.63 0.86 25.32
C HIS A 112 -23.07 0.28 26.68
N VAL A 113 -22.52 0.86 27.75
CA VAL A 113 -22.88 0.87 29.20
C VAL A 113 -22.45 -0.29 30.13
N GLY A 114 -21.77 0.11 31.24
CA GLY A 114 -21.66 -0.59 32.53
C GLY A 114 -20.21 -0.96 32.92
N ASP A 115 -19.39 -0.07 33.47
CA ASP A 115 -19.24 0.37 34.88
C ASP A 115 -18.32 -0.53 35.75
N ASP A 116 -17.31 0.14 36.34
CA ASP A 116 -16.40 -0.16 37.46
C ASP A 116 -15.39 -1.34 37.48
N ASP A 117 -14.11 -0.94 37.66
CA ASP A 117 -13.19 -1.35 38.75
C ASP A 117 -11.76 -1.84 38.38
N GLU A 118 -10.81 -1.28 39.13
CA GLU A 118 -9.36 -1.56 39.35
C GLU A 118 -8.37 -1.91 38.20
N GLY A 119 -7.46 -0.95 37.96
CA GLY A 119 -6.02 -1.16 38.23
C GLY A 119 -5.21 -2.14 37.38
N HIS A 120 -4.84 -1.76 36.15
CA HIS A 120 -3.57 -2.22 35.57
C HIS A 120 -3.00 -1.25 34.53
N GLU A 121 -1.81 -0.74 34.81
CA GLU A 121 -1.03 0.16 33.96
C GLU A 121 -0.59 -0.56 32.67
N PRO A 122 -0.91 -0.06 31.47
CA PRO A 122 -0.40 -0.65 30.24
C PRO A 122 1.02 -0.13 29.93
N PRO A 123 1.95 -0.99 29.48
CA PRO A 123 3.29 -0.56 29.13
C PRO A 123 3.24 0.39 27.93
N LYS A 124 3.98 1.49 28.06
CA LYS A 124 4.13 2.58 27.10
C LYS A 124 4.46 2.06 25.70
N ALA A 125 3.45 2.05 24.82
CA ALA A 125 3.61 1.76 23.40
C ALA A 125 4.26 2.96 22.71
N SER A 126 5.55 2.83 22.44
CA SER A 126 6.32 3.69 21.55
C SER A 126 5.64 3.78 20.18
N LYS A 127 5.11 4.98 19.88
CA LYS A 127 4.92 5.61 18.57
C LYS A 127 5.24 4.72 17.35
N ILE A 128 4.30 3.86 16.96
CA ILE A 128 4.23 3.36 15.59
C ILE A 128 3.16 4.18 14.91
N ALA A 129 3.60 4.97 13.92
CA ALA A 129 2.76 5.79 13.09
C ALA A 129 1.52 5.02 12.66
N THR A 130 0.37 5.47 13.16
CA THR A 130 -0.90 5.34 12.49
C THR A 130 -0.69 5.93 11.09
N ALA A 131 -0.37 5.06 10.12
CA ALA A 131 -0.80 5.28 8.76
C ALA A 131 -2.32 5.39 8.84
N ARG A 132 -2.78 6.62 9.07
CA ARG A 132 -4.18 7.03 9.07
C ARG A 132 -4.76 6.45 7.80
N LEU A 133 -5.53 5.36 7.93
CA LEU A 133 -6.55 5.02 6.96
C LEU A 133 -7.35 6.31 6.82
N GLN A 134 -7.15 7.05 5.73
CA GLN A 134 -7.92 8.25 5.44
C GLN A 134 -9.38 7.83 5.60
N SER A 135 -10.10 8.53 6.46
CA SER A 135 -11.48 8.17 6.76
C SER A 135 -12.23 8.13 5.43
N LYS A 136 -13.21 7.22 5.29
CA LYS A 136 -14.09 7.20 4.11
C LYS A 136 -14.64 8.60 3.79
N LYS A 137 -14.83 9.42 4.83
CA LYS A 137 -15.17 10.85 4.74
C LYS A 137 -14.07 11.70 4.08
N ASP A 138 -12.81 11.54 4.48
CA ASP A 138 -11.67 12.27 3.91
C ASP A 138 -11.50 11.94 2.41
N ILE A 139 -11.69 10.67 2.03
CA ILE A 139 -11.66 10.23 0.63
C ILE A 139 -12.83 10.86 -0.14
N GLN A 140 -14.03 10.86 0.43
CA GLN A 140 -15.22 11.45 -0.19
C GLN A 140 -15.08 12.97 -0.36
N ASP A 141 -14.54 13.66 0.64
CA ASP A 141 -14.30 15.11 0.59
C ASP A 141 -13.19 15.44 -0.43
N GLY A 142 -12.13 14.61 -0.50
CA GLY A 142 -11.11 14.70 -1.56
C GLY A 142 -11.70 14.54 -2.97
N LEU A 143 -12.55 13.54 -3.18
CA LEU A 143 -13.23 13.32 -4.47
C LEU A 143 -14.14 14.50 -4.84
N ARG A 144 -14.85 15.09 -3.86
CA ARG A 144 -15.67 16.29 -4.07
C ARG A 144 -14.83 17.50 -4.48
N MET A 145 -13.67 17.68 -3.86
CA MET A 145 -12.74 18.76 -4.20
C MET A 145 -12.20 18.59 -5.63
N VAL A 146 -11.77 17.39 -6.01
CA VAL A 146 -11.30 17.10 -7.37
C VAL A 146 -12.41 17.35 -8.40
N LEU A 147 -13.63 16.91 -8.12
CA LEU A 147 -14.78 17.15 -9.00
C LEU A 147 -15.04 18.65 -9.18
N LYS A 148 -15.01 19.42 -8.09
CA LYS A 148 -15.20 20.87 -8.14
C LYS A 148 -14.13 21.55 -8.98
N SER A 149 -12.84 21.26 -8.74
CA SER A 149 -11.74 21.82 -9.53
C SER A 149 -11.81 21.40 -11.00
N THR A 150 -12.29 20.18 -11.29
CA THR A 150 -12.48 19.72 -12.67
C THR A 150 -13.57 20.52 -13.38
N ILE A 151 -14.69 20.78 -12.71
CA ILE A 151 -15.77 21.62 -13.27
C ILE A 151 -15.27 23.03 -13.56
N GLU A 152 -14.55 23.64 -12.61
CA GLU A 152 -13.96 24.97 -12.80
C GLU A 152 -12.99 25.00 -13.99
N LEU A 153 -12.11 24.01 -14.10
CA LEU A 153 -11.21 23.90 -15.24
C LEU A 153 -11.98 23.73 -16.56
N THR A 154 -13.03 22.92 -16.59
CA THR A 154 -13.85 22.79 -17.81
C THR A 154 -14.54 24.09 -18.20
N ALA A 155 -14.99 24.90 -17.24
CA ALA A 155 -15.59 26.20 -17.51
C ALA A 155 -14.55 27.16 -18.13
N ILE A 156 -13.34 27.22 -17.57
CA ILE A 156 -12.24 28.04 -18.10
C ILE A 156 -11.87 27.59 -19.52
N LEU A 157 -11.73 26.28 -19.75
CA LEU A 157 -11.39 25.76 -21.07
C LEU A 157 -12.49 26.03 -22.10
N GLN A 158 -13.77 25.97 -21.71
CA GLN A 158 -14.89 26.34 -22.57
C GLN A 158 -14.86 27.83 -22.92
N GLU A 159 -14.60 28.70 -21.95
CA GLU A 159 -14.45 30.14 -22.17
C GLU A 159 -13.28 30.44 -23.12
N GLN A 160 -12.13 29.80 -22.91
CA GLN A 160 -10.96 29.94 -23.78
C GLN A 160 -11.25 29.43 -25.20
N LEU A 161 -11.94 28.29 -25.33
CA LEU A 161 -12.34 27.77 -26.63
C LEU A 161 -13.27 28.75 -27.36
N PHE A 162 -14.25 29.31 -26.64
CA PHE A 162 -15.17 30.31 -27.19
C PHE A 162 -14.43 31.59 -27.61
N GLU A 163 -13.48 32.07 -26.82
CA GLU A 163 -12.64 33.20 -27.19
C GLU A 163 -11.80 32.93 -28.44
N LEU A 164 -11.21 31.74 -28.55
CA LEU A 164 -10.40 31.34 -29.71
C LEU A 164 -11.27 31.26 -30.96
N GLN A 165 -12.47 30.69 -30.87
CA GLN A 165 -13.45 30.69 -31.95
C GLN A 165 -13.84 32.13 -32.35
N ARG A 166 -14.13 33.00 -31.38
CA ARG A 166 -14.42 34.42 -31.64
C ARG A 166 -13.26 35.16 -32.31
N LYS A 167 -12.02 34.77 -31.99
CA LYS A 167 -10.78 35.30 -32.60
C LYS A 167 -10.45 34.64 -33.95
N GLY A 168 -11.30 33.75 -34.47
CA GLY A 168 -11.15 33.12 -35.79
C GLY A 168 -10.21 31.91 -35.82
N TRP A 169 -9.75 31.42 -34.66
CA TRP A 169 -9.04 30.14 -34.59
C TRP A 169 -10.02 29.00 -34.91
N ASN A 170 -9.71 28.19 -35.93
CA ASN A 170 -10.57 27.17 -36.58
C ASN A 170 -11.69 27.70 -37.50
N ALA A 171 -11.69 28.98 -37.90
CA ALA A 171 -12.42 29.39 -39.10
C ALA A 171 -11.66 28.87 -40.33
N SER A 172 -11.97 27.64 -40.74
CA SER A 172 -11.56 27.14 -42.06
C SER A 172 -12.39 27.88 -43.10
N ASN A 173 -11.77 28.88 -43.74
CA ASN A 173 -12.18 29.38 -45.04
C ASN A 173 -10.95 29.33 -45.95
#